data_AF-A0A951FDF7-F1
#
_entry.id   AF-A0A951FDF7-F1
#
_cell.length_a   1.000
_cell.length_b   1.000
_cell.length_c   1.000
_cell.angle_alpha   90.00
_cell.angle_beta   90.00
_cell.angle_gamma   90.00
#
_symmetry.space_group_name_H-M   'P 1'
#
loop_
_entity.id
_entity.type
_entity.pdbx_description
1 polymer ?
#
loop_
_entity_poly.entity_id
_entity_poly.type
_entity_poly.pdbx_seq_one_letter_code
_entity_poly.pdbx_strand_id
1 'polypeptide(L)'
;VITGIIAHLPYEESAVIESIEQHQLLGFLTTGVFIALTAWRWRSRRTSGETGVSWIYLTVGVLGLIVLTITGMTGGNLVYNLGVGVKEIVR
;
A
#
# COMPACT_ATOMS: atom_id res chain seq x y z
N VAL A 1 7.73 0.48 0.62
CA VAL A 1 7.58 0.87 -0.80
C VAL A 1 8.92 0.93 -1.50
N ILE A 2 9.81 1.88 -1.17
CA ILE A 2 11.13 2.02 -1.83
C ILE A 2 11.97 0.74 -1.74
N THR A 3 12.05 0.13 -0.55
CA THR A 3 12.74 -1.16 -0.35
C THR A 3 12.12 -2.31 -1.14
N GLY A 4 10.81 -2.24 -1.41
CA GLY A 4 10.10 -3.22 -2.22
C GLY A 4 10.48 -3.15 -3.69
N ILE A 5 10.89 -1.98 -4.19
CA ILE A 5 11.36 -1.83 -5.58
C ILE A 5 12.64 -2.65 -5.75
N ILE A 6 13.62 -2.45 -4.88
CA ILE A 6 14.88 -3.21 -4.95
C ILE A 6 14.62 -4.72 -4.76
N ALA A 7 13.67 -5.07 -3.88
CA ALA A 7 13.32 -6.47 -3.62
C ALA A 7 12.58 -7.18 -4.77
N HIS A 8 12.04 -6.48 -5.78
CA HIS A 8 11.40 -7.13 -6.93
C HIS A 8 12.38 -7.64 -7.97
N LEU A 9 13.56 -7.02 -8.08
CA LEU A 9 14.54 -7.30 -9.15
C LEU A 9 14.88 -8.79 -9.28
N PRO A 10 15.06 -9.56 -8.19
CA PRO A 10 15.35 -11.00 -8.30
C PRO A 10 14.20 -11.84 -8.86
N TYR A 11 12.99 -11.29 -8.96
CA TYR A 11 11.77 -12.00 -9.33
C TYR A 11 11.25 -11.65 -10.73
N GLU A 12 11.94 -10.78 -11.50
CA GLU A 12 11.44 -10.27 -12.80
C GLU A 12 11.08 -11.37 -13.81
N GLU A 13 11.77 -12.51 -13.78
CA GLU A 13 11.49 -13.65 -14.66
C GLU A 13 10.80 -14.83 -13.94
N SER A 14 10.30 -14.60 -12.73
CA SER A 14 9.67 -15.65 -11.93
C SER A 14 8.16 -15.74 -12.17
N ALA A 15 7.58 -16.91 -11.92
CA ALA A 15 6.13 -17.12 -12.01
C ALA A 15 5.30 -16.28 -11.01
N VAL A 16 5.96 -15.67 -10.00
CA VAL A 16 5.30 -14.85 -8.96
C VAL A 16 5.35 -13.35 -9.25
N ILE A 17 5.98 -12.92 -10.36
CA ILE A 17 6.19 -11.50 -10.69
C ILE A 17 4.88 -10.72 -10.76
N GLU A 18 3.86 -11.28 -11.43
CA GLU A 18 2.55 -10.63 -11.56
C GLU A 18 1.90 -10.36 -10.19
N SER A 19 2.04 -11.31 -9.26
CA SER A 19 1.54 -11.16 -7.88
C SER A 19 2.31 -10.10 -7.11
N ILE A 20 3.63 -9.99 -7.32
CA ILE A 20 4.49 -8.99 -6.70
C ILE A 20 4.12 -7.59 -7.23
N GLU A 21 4.00 -7.43 -8.54
CA GLU A 21 3.63 -6.17 -9.18
C GLU A 21 2.24 -5.69 -8.73
N GLN A 22 1.26 -6.59 -8.65
CA GLN A 22 -0.08 -6.26 -8.15
C GLN A 22 -0.02 -5.74 -6.70
N HIS A 23 0.72 -6.41 -5.82
CA HIS A 23 0.91 -5.94 -4.44
C HIS A 23 1.62 -4.58 -4.39
N GLN A 24 2.67 -4.39 -5.19
CA GLN A 24 3.40 -3.12 -5.25
C GLN A 24 2.50 -1.97 -5.73
N LEU A 25 1.70 -2.18 -6.77
CA LEU A 25 0.74 -1.20 -7.27
C LEU A 25 -0.26 -0.79 -6.19
N LEU A 26 -0.83 -1.76 -5.48
CA LEU A 26 -1.72 -1.52 -4.35
C LEU A 26 -1.02 -0.74 -3.22
N GLY A 27 0.26 -1.04 -2.97
CA GLY A 27 1.10 -0.30 -2.02
C GLY A 27 1.31 1.16 -2.42
N PHE A 28 1.56 1.45 -3.70
CA PHE A 28 1.67 2.81 -4.21
C PHE A 28 0.35 3.58 -4.13
N LEU A 29 -0.75 2.96 -4.54
CA LEU A 29 -2.09 3.56 -4.47
C LEU A 29 -2.46 3.90 -3.03
N THR A 30 -2.27 2.96 -2.11
CA THR A 30 -2.52 3.17 -0.68
C THR A 30 -1.70 4.34 -0.14
N THR A 31 -0.41 4.36 -0.45
CA THR A 31 0.51 5.44 -0.01
C THR A 31 0.07 6.80 -0.57
N GLY A 32 -0.26 6.86 -1.85
CA GLY A 32 -0.74 8.07 -2.52
C GLY A 32 -2.03 8.62 -1.89
N VAL A 33 -3.01 7.75 -1.60
CA VAL A 33 -4.27 8.14 -0.95
C VAL A 33 -4.00 8.76 0.43
N PHE A 34 -3.17 8.12 1.26
CA PHE A 34 -2.87 8.66 2.59
C PHE A 34 -2.03 9.94 2.56
N ILE A 35 -1.13 10.10 1.59
CA ILE A 35 -0.42 11.36 1.36
C ILE A 35 -1.41 12.47 0.99
N ALA A 36 -2.34 12.20 0.06
CA ALA A 36 -3.34 13.17 -0.37
C ALA A 36 -4.28 13.58 0.78
N LEU A 37 -4.76 12.61 1.58
CA LEU A 37 -5.57 12.88 2.77
C LEU A 37 -4.78 13.70 3.82
N THR A 38 -3.50 13.39 4.01
CA THR A 38 -2.64 14.13 4.95
C THR A 38 -2.45 15.57 4.48
N ALA A 39 -2.13 15.77 3.19
CA ALA A 39 -1.96 17.08 2.58
C ALA A 39 -3.26 17.91 2.64
N TRP A 40 -4.41 17.29 2.32
CA TRP A 40 -5.72 17.92 2.46
C TRP A 40 -5.93 18.37 3.90
N ARG A 41 -5.77 17.46 4.88
CA ARG A 41 -6.03 17.81 6.28
C ARG A 41 -5.11 18.93 6.76
N TRP A 42 -3.84 18.90 6.37
CA TRP A 42 -2.88 19.95 6.69
C TRP A 42 -3.28 21.30 6.11
N ARG A 43 -3.67 21.35 4.83
CA ARG A 43 -4.15 22.58 4.16
C ARG A 43 -5.44 23.10 4.79
N SER A 44 -6.41 22.22 5.07
CA SER A 44 -7.69 22.59 5.69
C SER A 44 -7.47 23.25 7.07
N ARG A 45 -6.61 22.68 7.92
CA ARG A 45 -6.28 23.27 9.24
C ARG A 45 -5.66 24.66 9.15
N ARG A 46 -4.86 24.93 8.11
CA ARG A 46 -4.21 26.24 7.93
C ARG A 46 -5.10 27.31 7.32
N THR A 47 -6.17 26.93 6.62
CA THR A 47 -6.96 27.88 5.82
C THR A 47 -8.20 28.35 6.55
N SER A 48 -8.94 27.41 7.14
CA SER A 48 -10.34 27.69 7.49
C SER A 48 -10.60 27.77 8.99
N GLY A 49 -9.65 27.41 9.86
CA GLY A 49 -9.94 27.22 11.29
C GLY A 49 -11.02 26.16 11.57
N GLU A 50 -11.51 25.47 10.52
CA GLU A 50 -12.59 24.49 10.59
C GLU A 50 -12.12 23.26 11.37
N THR A 51 -12.81 23.03 12.49
CA THR A 51 -12.59 21.89 13.38
C THR A 51 -13.27 20.62 12.87
N GLY A 52 -14.27 20.73 11.99
CA GLY A 52 -15.03 19.62 11.44
C GLY A 52 -14.31 18.84 10.33
N VAL A 53 -14.59 17.54 10.25
CA VAL A 53 -14.13 16.67 9.15
C VAL A 53 -15.25 16.54 8.12
N SER A 54 -14.95 16.85 6.85
CA SER A 54 -15.91 16.67 5.76
C SER A 54 -16.28 15.19 5.56
N TRP A 55 -17.54 14.91 5.25
CA TRP A 55 -18.00 13.54 4.92
C TRP A 55 -17.18 12.94 3.76
N ILE A 56 -16.77 13.76 2.78
CA ILE A 56 -15.93 13.34 1.65
C ILE A 56 -14.58 12.84 2.16
N TYR A 57 -13.98 13.55 3.11
CA TYR A 57 -12.71 13.16 3.71
C TYR A 57 -12.84 11.80 4.43
N LEU A 58 -13.93 11.59 5.17
CA LEU A 58 -14.19 10.32 5.84
C LEU A 58 -14.40 9.18 4.84
N THR A 59 -15.21 9.39 3.80
CA THR A 59 -15.45 8.38 2.76
C THR A 59 -14.16 7.98 2.06
N VAL A 60 -13.35 8.95 1.65
CA VAL A 60 -12.04 8.67 1.02
C VAL A 60 -11.10 7.98 2.02
N GLY A 61 -11.14 8.34 3.31
CA GLY A 61 -10.41 7.67 4.36
C GLY A 61 -10.80 6.19 4.52
N VAL A 62 -12.09 5.88 4.54
CA VAL A 62 -12.61 4.51 4.62
C VAL A 62 -12.20 3.71 3.38
N LEU A 63 -12.34 4.28 2.18
CA LEU A 63 -11.87 3.65 0.94
C LEU A 63 -10.35 3.37 0.99
N GLY A 64 -9.56 4.32 1.50
CA GLY A 64 -8.13 4.14 1.72
C GLY A 64 -7.80 2.99 2.67
N LEU A 65 -8.58 2.81 3.74
CA LEU A 65 -8.44 1.67 4.66
C LEU A 65 -8.81 0.33 4.01
N ILE A 66 -9.83 0.31 3.13
CA ILE A 66 -10.18 -0.89 2.36
C ILE A 66 -9.03 -1.28 1.44
N VAL A 67 -8.48 -0.33 0.66
CA VAL A 67 -7.34 -0.59 -0.23
C VAL A 67 -6.11 -1.02 0.57
N LEU A 68 -5.84 -0.41 1.73
CA LEU A 68 -4.77 -0.84 2.63
C LEU A 68 -4.94 -2.28 3.10
N THR A 69 -6.17 -2.68 3.45
CA THR A 69 -6.49 -4.05 3.88
C THR A 69 -6.20 -5.04 2.75
N ILE A 70 -6.66 -4.74 1.54
CA ILE A 70 -6.39 -5.57 0.36
C ILE A 70 -4.89 -5.66 0.08
N THR A 71 -4.16 -4.55 0.22
CA THR A 71 -2.69 -4.52 0.08
C THR A 71 -2.02 -5.43 1.11
N GLY A 72 -2.47 -5.42 2.36
CA GLY A 72 -1.97 -6.29 3.41
C GLY A 72 -2.26 -7.77 3.14
N MET A 73 -3.46 -8.08 2.64
CA MET A 73 -3.84 -9.45 2.27
C MET A 73 -2.97 -9.99 1.13
N THR A 74 -2.77 -9.22 0.06
CA THR A 74 -1.91 -9.64 -1.06
C THR A 74 -0.45 -9.78 -0.63
N GLY A 75 0.05 -8.88 0.22
CA GLY A 75 1.39 -8.99 0.79
C GLY A 75 1.57 -10.22 1.67
N GLY A 76 0.57 -10.56 2.49
CA GLY A 76 0.55 -11.80 3.26
C GLY A 76 0.57 -13.03 2.37
N ASN A 77 -0.21 -13.04 1.29
CA ASN A 77 -0.22 -14.14 0.32
C ASN A 77 1.16 -14.37 -0.33
N LEU A 78 1.87 -13.28 -0.68
CA LEU A 78 3.23 -13.37 -1.23
C LEU A 78 4.18 -14.09 -0.29
N VAL A 79 4.13 -13.81 1.01
CA VAL A 79 5.05 -14.39 2.00
C VAL A 79 4.62 -15.80 2.39
N TYR A 80 3.35 -16.00 2.76
CA TYR A 80 2.91 -17.24 3.39
C TYR A 80 2.54 -18.35 2.40
N ASN A 81 2.07 -18.00 1.21
CA ASN A 81 1.63 -19.00 0.22
C ASN A 81 2.62 -19.12 -0.94
N LEU A 82 3.25 -18.02 -1.35
CA LEU A 82 4.18 -18.00 -2.49
C LEU A 82 5.67 -18.00 -2.07
N GLY A 83 5.97 -17.93 -0.77
CA GLY A 83 7.34 -18.04 -0.25
C GLY A 83 8.27 -16.89 -0.64
N VAL A 84 7.74 -15.76 -1.12
CA VAL A 84 8.54 -14.61 -1.55
C VAL A 84 9.31 -14.05 -0.36
N GLY A 85 10.64 -13.94 -0.51
CA GLY A 85 11.53 -13.42 0.52
C GLY A 85 11.98 -14.45 1.57
N VAL A 86 11.61 -15.73 1.42
CA VAL A 86 12.09 -16.82 2.26
C VAL A 86 13.33 -17.45 1.61
N LYS A 87 14.48 -17.42 2.30
CA LYS A 87 15.61 -18.30 1.92
C LYS A 87 15.22 -19.72 2.34
N GLU A 88 15.14 -20.63 1.39
CA GLU A 88 15.03 -22.05 1.73
C GLU A 88 16.20 -22.42 2.64
N ILE A 89 15.89 -22.98 3.81
CA ILE A 89 16.90 -23.63 4.64
C ILE A 89 17.16 -24.98 3.98
N VAL A 90 18.10 -25.01 3.04
CA VAL A 90 18.57 -26.25 2.42
C VAL A 90 19.04 -27.17 3.56
N ARG A 91 18.40 -28.33 3.70
CA ARG A 91 18.77 -29.37 4.65
C ARG A 91 19.43 -30.53 3.92
#